data_AF-A0A349DRH3-F1
#
_entry.id   AF-A0A349DRH3-F1
#
_cell.length_a   1.000
_cell.length_b   1.000
_cell.length_c   1.000
_cell.angle_alpha   90.00
_cell.angle_beta   90.00
_cell.angle_gamma   90.00
#
_symmetry.space_group_name_H-M   'P 1'
#
loop_
_entity.id
_entity.type
_entity.pdbx_description
1 polymer ?
#
loop_
_entity_poly.entity_id
_entity_poly.type
_entity_poly.pdbx_seq_one_letter_code
_entity_poly.pdbx_strand_id
1 'polypeptide(L)'
;MENSRVNIIRQISRFIEHAYVDEDYEKWHFFFRSYFKQFYEEIQGIYQDWFPLAKHYNDDEITGHIFKTKVERKELKTWIKYEWCAMLTVVYQLHDEVQIAEKRSNKNAYHTLFQQLTEVIYEISVFFEFAHNVVVERANKFFGEGKKSVLDAREVHTTHDLHLRKTNALTNSLGKLNPRSEQVILLRESMKKWVKDVFGINYVTDLQGNVVKLEAELLFNLIDSRQQSNSFPLSKDFIQLVYAWTTPDLQARILAYTWEIEWAKKILQPLFDPQNIQIKVEFYDNIQQLLKELLQRDDILLHRIRKPEAILVG
;
A
#
# COMPACT_ATOMS: atom_id res chain seq x y z
N MET A 1 35.82 -7.86 -1.18
CA MET A 1 35.80 -6.73 -2.14
C MET A 1 34.40 -6.18 -2.11
N GLU A 2 34.23 -4.94 -1.67
CA GLU A 2 32.93 -4.27 -1.66
C GLU A 2 32.47 -4.09 -3.11
N ASN A 3 31.24 -4.50 -3.43
CA ASN A 3 30.70 -4.40 -4.79
C ASN A 3 30.70 -2.92 -5.20
N SER A 4 31.32 -2.59 -6.34
CA SER A 4 31.44 -1.20 -6.82
C SER A 4 30.08 -0.50 -6.90
N ARG A 5 29.01 -1.24 -7.21
CA ARG A 5 27.64 -0.74 -7.25
C ARG A 5 27.11 -0.31 -5.89
N VAL A 6 27.41 -1.07 -4.83
CA VAL A 6 27.01 -0.76 -3.45
C VAL A 6 27.64 0.57 -3.00
N ASN A 7 28.91 0.80 -3.36
CA ASN A 7 29.59 2.05 -3.04
C ASN A 7 29.01 3.25 -3.79
N ILE A 8 28.60 3.07 -5.05
CA ILE A 8 27.90 4.10 -5.83
C ILE A 8 26.56 4.44 -5.18
N ILE A 9 25.74 3.44 -4.82
CA ILE A 9 24.44 3.68 -4.15
C ILE A 9 24.63 4.35 -2.79
N ARG A 10 25.64 3.99 -2.00
CA ARG A 10 25.93 4.67 -0.73
C ARG A 10 26.28 6.14 -0.91
N GLN A 11 27.06 6.48 -1.94
CA GLN A 11 27.37 7.87 -2.27
C GLN A 11 26.11 8.65 -2.69
N ILE A 12 25.29 8.05 -3.56
CA ILE A 12 24.02 8.66 -3.99
C ILE A 12 23.05 8.80 -2.80
N SER A 13 23.00 7.82 -1.91
CA SER A 13 22.15 7.81 -0.71
C SER A 13 22.47 8.97 0.23
N ARG A 14 23.76 9.30 0.43
CA ARG A 14 24.17 10.47 1.23
C ARG A 14 23.71 11.79 0.61
N PHE A 15 23.76 11.89 -0.73
CA PHE A 15 23.23 13.05 -1.44
C PHE A 15 21.71 13.16 -1.26
N ILE A 16 20.99 12.05 -1.41
CA ILE A 16 19.53 11.97 -1.22
C ILE A 16 19.14 12.38 0.19
N GLU A 17 19.83 11.85 1.21
CA GLU A 17 19.57 12.17 2.62
C GLU A 17 19.76 13.66 2.89
N HIS A 18 20.86 14.25 2.41
CA HIS A 18 21.11 15.68 2.53
C HIS A 18 20.06 16.53 1.80
N ALA A 19 19.65 16.15 0.59
CA ALA A 19 18.63 16.88 -0.17
C ALA A 19 17.24 16.77 0.48
N TYR A 20 16.93 15.62 1.10
CA TYR A 20 15.66 15.39 1.79
C TYR A 20 15.56 16.16 3.11
N VAL A 21 16.62 16.12 3.94
CA VAL A 21 16.64 16.78 5.26
C VAL A 21 16.57 18.30 5.15
N ASP A 22 17.21 18.88 4.13
CA ASP A 22 17.24 20.34 3.94
C ASP A 22 16.04 20.88 3.15
N GLU A 23 15.08 20.03 2.77
CA GLU A 23 13.94 20.38 1.90
C GLU A 23 14.37 21.10 0.60
N ASP A 24 15.50 20.70 0.02
CA ASP A 24 16.15 21.38 -1.11
C ASP A 24 15.55 20.93 -2.46
N TYR A 25 14.43 21.55 -2.84
CA TYR A 25 13.71 21.26 -4.08
C TYR A 25 14.56 21.37 -5.35
N GLU A 26 15.51 22.31 -5.40
CA GLU A 26 16.42 22.50 -6.54
C GLU A 26 17.38 21.31 -6.69
N LYS A 27 17.94 20.81 -5.58
CA LYS A 27 18.76 19.58 -5.60
C LYS A 27 17.96 18.36 -6.05
N TRP A 28 16.69 18.25 -5.66
CA TRP A 28 15.83 17.18 -6.13
C TRP A 28 15.57 17.27 -7.64
N HIS A 29 15.24 18.45 -8.16
CA HIS A 29 15.10 18.62 -9.61
C HIS A 29 16.39 18.29 -10.37
N PHE A 30 17.54 18.70 -9.84
CA PHE A 30 18.85 18.37 -10.41
C PHE A 30 19.11 16.86 -10.39
N PHE A 31 18.81 16.19 -9.28
CA PHE A 31 18.91 14.73 -9.14
C PHE A 31 18.07 14.00 -10.18
N PHE A 32 16.79 14.34 -10.30
CA PHE A 32 15.90 13.67 -11.25
C PHE A 32 16.32 13.84 -12.71
N ARG A 33 16.86 15.02 -13.06
CA ARG A 33 17.37 15.29 -14.41
C ARG A 33 18.70 14.58 -14.71
N SER A 34 19.58 14.48 -13.72
CA SER A 34 21.00 14.15 -13.96
C SER A 34 21.41 12.76 -13.47
N TYR A 35 20.78 12.25 -12.41
CA TYR A 35 21.23 11.06 -11.68
C TYR A 35 20.17 9.96 -11.57
N PHE A 36 18.88 10.26 -11.73
CA PHE A 36 17.81 9.26 -11.54
C PHE A 36 18.03 8.00 -12.38
N LYS A 37 18.37 8.15 -13.67
CA LYS A 37 18.62 7.01 -14.54
C LYS A 37 19.75 6.13 -14.01
N GLN A 38 20.87 6.74 -13.62
CA GLN A 38 22.01 6.01 -13.06
C GLN A 38 21.62 5.33 -11.74
N PHE A 39 20.95 6.04 -10.84
CA PHE A 39 20.47 5.49 -9.57
C PHE A 39 19.56 4.27 -9.79
N TYR A 40 18.61 4.37 -10.72
CA TYR A 40 17.69 3.29 -11.06
C TYR A 40 18.41 2.08 -11.65
N GLU A 41 19.33 2.29 -12.61
CA GLU A 41 20.13 1.21 -13.22
C GLU A 41 21.03 0.52 -12.20
N GLU A 42 21.63 1.25 -11.27
CA GLU A 42 22.48 0.68 -10.22
C GLU A 42 21.68 -0.15 -9.21
N ILE A 43 20.50 0.33 -8.80
CA ILE A 43 19.58 -0.43 -7.97
C ILE A 43 19.14 -1.72 -8.66
N GLN A 44 18.76 -1.64 -9.94
CA GLN A 44 18.37 -2.82 -10.70
C GLN A 44 19.52 -3.83 -10.78
N GLY A 45 20.74 -3.34 -11.01
CA GLY A 45 21.95 -4.16 -10.99
C GLY A 45 22.17 -4.86 -9.66
N ILE A 46 22.01 -4.15 -8.54
CA ILE A 46 22.14 -4.74 -7.20
C ILE A 46 21.05 -5.79 -6.95
N TYR A 47 19.81 -5.52 -7.35
CA TYR A 47 18.73 -6.49 -7.24
C TYR A 47 19.06 -7.79 -8.00
N GLN A 48 19.58 -7.68 -9.22
CA GLN A 48 20.03 -8.82 -10.01
C GLN A 48 21.22 -9.55 -9.36
N ASP A 49 22.19 -8.83 -8.79
CA ASP A 49 23.32 -9.42 -8.07
C ASP A 49 22.87 -10.20 -6.83
N TRP A 50 21.89 -9.67 -6.08
CA TRP A 50 21.36 -10.28 -4.87
C TRP A 50 20.42 -11.46 -5.14
N PHE A 51 19.69 -11.41 -6.25
CA PHE A 51 18.69 -12.39 -6.64
C PHE A 51 18.83 -12.81 -8.12
N PRO A 52 19.95 -13.46 -8.51
CA PRO A 52 20.26 -13.75 -9.91
C PRO A 52 19.31 -14.76 -10.58
N LEU A 53 18.55 -15.51 -9.77
CA LEU A 53 17.53 -16.46 -10.23
C LEU A 53 16.12 -15.86 -10.20
N ALA A 54 15.98 -14.56 -9.91
CA ALA A 54 14.68 -13.91 -9.93
C ALA A 54 14.11 -13.92 -11.35
N LYS A 55 12.96 -14.57 -11.51
CA LYS A 55 12.17 -14.51 -12.74
C LYS A 55 11.35 -13.22 -12.76
N HIS A 56 10.74 -12.90 -13.90
CA HIS A 56 9.64 -11.93 -13.93
C HIS A 56 8.50 -12.48 -13.08
N TYR A 57 8.23 -11.81 -11.96
CA TYR A 57 7.10 -12.11 -11.09
C TYR A 57 5.88 -11.34 -11.58
N ASN A 58 4.72 -11.97 -11.54
CA ASN A 58 3.46 -11.27 -11.81
C ASN A 58 3.03 -10.46 -10.57
N ASP A 59 2.10 -9.53 -10.79
CA ASP A 59 1.60 -8.65 -9.74
C ASP A 59 0.98 -9.45 -8.56
N ASP A 60 0.35 -10.57 -8.86
CA ASP A 60 -0.25 -11.52 -7.91
C ASP A 60 0.78 -12.09 -6.93
N GLU A 61 1.90 -12.61 -7.43
CA GLU A 61 2.96 -13.21 -6.62
C GLU A 61 3.62 -12.16 -5.73
N ILE A 62 3.90 -10.97 -6.27
CA ILE A 62 4.48 -9.86 -5.50
C ILE A 62 3.52 -9.46 -4.37
N THR A 63 2.25 -9.24 -4.69
CA THR A 63 1.20 -8.85 -3.73
C THR A 63 1.07 -9.87 -2.59
N GLY A 64 1.09 -11.16 -2.91
CA GLY A 64 1.03 -12.25 -1.94
C GLY A 64 2.19 -12.29 -0.93
N HIS A 65 3.31 -11.62 -1.23
CA HIS A 65 4.49 -11.57 -0.38
C HIS A 65 4.64 -10.26 0.41
N ILE A 66 4.37 -9.11 -0.20
CA ILE A 66 4.60 -7.81 0.44
C ILE A 66 3.56 -7.49 1.53
N PHE A 67 2.31 -7.96 1.36
CA PHE A 67 1.21 -7.68 2.31
C PHE A 67 1.00 -8.79 3.34
N LYS A 68 1.99 -9.70 3.51
CA LYS A 68 1.94 -10.68 4.60
C LYS A 68 1.93 -9.96 5.95
N THR A 69 0.92 -10.24 6.76
CA THR A 69 0.75 -9.65 8.10
C THR A 69 1.91 -9.98 9.06
N LYS A 70 2.60 -11.10 8.83
CA LYS A 70 3.77 -11.50 9.60
C LYS A 70 4.83 -12.11 8.70
N VAL A 71 6.01 -11.50 8.69
CA VAL A 71 7.20 -12.02 8.00
C VAL A 71 8.08 -12.73 9.02
N GLU A 72 8.18 -14.06 8.91
CA GLU A 72 9.12 -14.80 9.74
C GLU A 72 10.57 -14.53 9.32
N ARG A 73 11.50 -14.63 10.26
CA ARG A 73 12.93 -14.36 10.00
C ARG A 73 13.50 -15.21 8.86
N LYS A 74 13.06 -16.46 8.73
CA LYS A 74 13.48 -17.37 7.64
C LYS A 74 13.01 -16.90 6.26
N GLU A 75 11.95 -16.09 6.23
CA GLU A 75 11.34 -15.55 5.01
C GLU A 75 11.84 -14.15 4.66
N LEU A 76 12.66 -13.52 5.51
CA LEU A 76 13.05 -12.12 5.37
C LEU A 76 13.77 -11.82 4.04
N LYS A 77 14.67 -12.71 3.61
CA LYS A 77 15.34 -12.58 2.30
C LYS A 77 14.34 -12.67 1.15
N THR A 78 13.35 -13.55 1.26
CA THR A 78 12.28 -13.70 0.27
C THR A 78 11.39 -12.46 0.26
N TRP A 79 11.02 -11.93 1.42
CA TRP A 79 10.26 -10.69 1.54
C TRP A 79 11.00 -9.51 0.90
N ILE A 80 12.27 -9.30 1.24
CA ILE A 80 13.13 -8.26 0.63
C ILE A 80 13.12 -8.37 -0.90
N LYS A 81 13.24 -9.59 -1.45
CA LYS A 81 13.18 -9.82 -2.90
C LYS A 81 11.91 -9.24 -3.55
N TYR A 82 10.74 -9.47 -2.94
CA TYR A 82 9.47 -8.97 -3.47
C TYR A 82 9.26 -7.48 -3.19
N GLU A 83 9.74 -6.97 -2.06
CA GLU A 83 9.77 -5.51 -1.77
C GLU A 83 10.57 -4.76 -2.84
N TRP A 84 11.79 -5.20 -3.16
CA TRP A 84 12.60 -4.58 -4.21
C TRP A 84 11.90 -4.61 -5.57
N CYS A 85 11.21 -5.71 -5.89
CA CYS A 85 10.48 -5.84 -7.14
C CYS A 85 9.32 -4.82 -7.20
N ALA A 86 8.48 -4.76 -6.16
CA ALA A 86 7.36 -3.82 -6.08
C ALA A 86 7.84 -2.36 -6.16
N MET A 87 8.87 -2.04 -5.39
CA MET A 87 9.48 -0.72 -5.30
C MET A 87 10.08 -0.26 -6.63
N LEU A 88 10.82 -1.12 -7.33
CA LEU A 88 11.38 -0.83 -8.66
C LEU A 88 10.30 -0.52 -9.71
N THR A 89 9.17 -1.23 -9.65
CA THR A 89 8.03 -0.96 -10.52
C THR A 89 7.38 0.37 -10.17
N VAL A 90 7.11 0.64 -8.89
CA VAL A 90 6.49 1.90 -8.44
C VAL A 90 7.35 3.11 -8.79
N VAL A 91 8.66 3.07 -8.54
CA VAL A 91 9.58 4.16 -8.89
C VAL A 91 9.53 4.49 -10.36
N TYR A 92 9.54 3.46 -11.21
CA TYR A 92 9.51 3.65 -12.65
C TYR A 92 8.17 4.25 -13.11
N GLN A 93 7.06 3.75 -12.57
CA GLN A 93 5.71 4.26 -12.86
C GLN A 93 5.55 5.72 -12.43
N LEU A 94 5.88 6.05 -11.17
CA LEU A 94 5.79 7.42 -10.65
C LEU A 94 6.66 8.37 -11.45
N HIS A 95 7.88 7.96 -11.82
CA HIS A 95 8.75 8.79 -12.65
C HIS A 95 8.16 9.08 -14.04
N ASP A 96 7.57 8.07 -14.70
CA ASP A 96 6.88 8.27 -15.98
C ASP A 96 5.67 9.22 -15.82
N GLU A 97 4.88 9.05 -14.77
CA GLU A 97 3.73 9.92 -14.47
C GLU A 97 4.15 11.37 -14.20
N VAL A 98 5.25 11.59 -13.45
CA VAL A 98 5.84 12.92 -13.23
C VAL A 98 6.22 13.56 -14.58
N GLN A 99 6.91 12.81 -15.45
CA GLN A 99 7.30 13.31 -16.77
C GLN A 99 6.09 13.64 -17.65
N ILE A 100 5.04 12.82 -17.59
CA ILE A 100 3.79 13.06 -18.32
C ILE A 100 3.10 14.32 -17.79
N ALA A 101 3.02 14.48 -16.46
CA ALA A 101 2.40 15.64 -15.84
C ALA A 101 3.15 16.94 -16.17
N GLU A 102 4.50 16.90 -16.18
CA GLU A 102 5.36 18.00 -16.60
C GLU A 102 5.09 18.38 -18.06
N LYS A 103 5.13 17.40 -18.97
CA LYS A 103 4.86 17.60 -20.42
C LYS A 103 3.47 18.17 -20.68
N ARG A 104 2.46 17.76 -19.90
CA ARG A 104 1.08 18.26 -20.01
C ARG A 104 0.84 19.60 -19.31
N SER A 105 1.87 20.20 -18.71
CA SER A 105 1.77 21.43 -17.93
C SER A 105 0.74 21.36 -16.78
N ASN A 106 0.46 20.16 -16.27
CA ASN A 106 -0.43 19.97 -15.13
C ASN A 106 0.34 20.21 -13.83
N LYS A 107 0.46 21.48 -13.43
CA LYS A 107 1.27 21.89 -12.27
C LYS A 107 0.87 21.16 -10.99
N ASN A 108 -0.43 21.05 -10.70
CA ASN A 108 -0.87 20.43 -9.45
C ASN A 108 -0.49 18.94 -9.40
N ALA A 109 -0.78 18.19 -10.47
CA ALA A 109 -0.41 16.78 -10.53
C ALA A 109 1.12 16.59 -10.48
N TYR A 110 1.87 17.43 -11.20
CA TYR A 110 3.33 17.40 -11.18
C TYR A 110 3.90 17.55 -9.76
N HIS A 111 3.49 18.57 -9.01
CA HIS A 111 4.01 18.80 -7.66
C HIS A 111 3.70 17.64 -6.72
N THR A 112 2.48 17.10 -6.76
CA THR A 112 2.08 15.96 -5.93
C THR A 112 2.87 14.70 -6.28
N LEU A 113 2.94 14.33 -7.56
CA LEU A 113 3.65 13.15 -8.02
C LEU A 113 5.17 13.26 -7.77
N PHE A 114 5.73 14.46 -7.95
CA PHE A 114 7.15 14.72 -7.70
C PHE A 114 7.49 14.57 -6.22
N GLN A 115 6.64 15.09 -5.32
CA GLN A 115 6.82 14.92 -3.89
C GLN A 115 6.73 13.45 -3.47
N GLN A 116 5.78 12.70 -4.05
CA GLN A 116 5.65 11.26 -3.81
C GLN A 116 6.90 10.49 -4.28
N LEU A 117 7.40 10.79 -5.48
CA LEU A 117 8.59 10.14 -6.02
C LEU A 117 9.82 10.44 -5.16
N THR A 118 10.01 11.69 -4.73
CA THR A 118 11.07 12.08 -3.79
C THR A 118 11.03 11.26 -2.50
N GLU A 119 9.84 11.06 -1.93
CA GLU A 119 9.66 10.26 -0.73
C GLU A 119 10.07 8.80 -0.95
N VAL A 120 9.62 8.18 -2.04
CA VAL A 120 9.98 6.80 -2.37
C VAL A 120 11.50 6.66 -2.54
N ILE A 121 12.16 7.61 -3.21
CA ILE A 121 13.62 7.60 -3.41
C ILE A 121 14.39 7.73 -2.09
N TYR A 122 13.91 8.55 -1.16
CA TYR A 122 14.47 8.62 0.17
C TYR A 122 14.25 7.32 0.97
N GLU A 123 13.04 6.75 0.96
CA GLU A 123 12.80 5.48 1.65
C GLU A 123 13.66 4.33 1.09
N ILE A 124 13.95 4.35 -0.21
CA ILE A 124 14.86 3.40 -0.86
C ILE A 124 16.26 3.45 -0.27
N SER A 125 16.82 4.66 -0.07
CA SER A 125 18.19 4.79 0.46
C SER A 125 18.28 4.22 1.87
N VAL A 126 17.23 4.41 2.68
CA VAL A 126 17.12 3.87 4.03
C VAL A 126 16.93 2.35 4.01
N PHE A 127 16.01 1.84 3.18
CA PHE A 127 15.75 0.40 3.06
C PHE A 127 16.92 -0.38 2.47
N PHE A 128 17.72 0.26 1.61
CA PHE A 128 18.89 -0.34 0.99
C PHE A 128 19.89 -0.88 2.02
N GLU A 129 20.22 -0.09 3.04
CA GLU A 129 21.17 -0.52 4.09
C GLU A 129 20.60 -1.69 4.90
N PHE A 130 19.32 -1.64 5.23
CA PHE A 130 18.63 -2.77 5.87
C PHE A 130 18.71 -4.04 5.00
N ALA A 131 18.37 -3.93 3.72
CA ALA A 131 18.37 -5.05 2.80
C ALA A 131 19.79 -5.63 2.59
N HIS A 132 20.80 -4.76 2.45
CA HIS A 132 22.20 -5.17 2.34
C HIS A 132 22.66 -5.97 3.57
N ASN A 133 22.34 -5.49 4.78
CA ASN A 133 22.72 -6.16 6.02
C ASN A 133 22.10 -7.56 6.15
N VAL A 134 20.84 -7.71 5.73
CA VAL A 134 20.14 -9.00 5.75
C VAL A 134 20.63 -9.95 4.66
N VAL A 135 20.76 -9.45 3.42
CA VAL A 135 21.01 -10.29 2.24
C VAL A 135 22.49 -10.66 2.09
N VAL A 136 23.38 -9.70 2.33
CA VAL A 136 24.83 -9.83 2.07
C VAL A 136 25.58 -10.13 3.36
N GLU A 137 25.43 -9.29 4.38
CA GLU A 137 26.21 -9.42 5.61
C GLU A 137 25.72 -10.56 6.52
N ARG A 138 24.50 -11.07 6.25
CA ARG A 138 23.79 -12.03 7.12
C ARG A 138 23.78 -11.57 8.58
N ALA A 139 23.88 -10.25 8.78
CA ALA A 139 24.06 -9.66 10.09
C ALA A 139 22.69 -9.61 10.77
N ASN A 140 22.63 -10.09 12.01
CA ASN A 140 21.42 -10.01 12.83
C ASN A 140 21.28 -8.65 13.53
N LYS A 141 21.74 -7.59 12.88
CA LYS A 141 21.70 -6.24 13.44
C LYS A 141 20.48 -5.52 12.90
N PHE A 142 19.38 -5.65 13.62
CA PHE A 142 18.19 -4.82 13.43
C PHE A 142 18.40 -3.48 14.16
N PHE A 143 19.35 -2.67 13.70
CA PHE A 143 19.65 -1.35 14.28
C PHE A 143 19.74 -0.33 13.14
N GLY A 144 19.15 0.86 13.33
CA GLY A 144 19.21 1.97 12.38
C GLY A 144 17.86 2.36 11.77
N GLU A 145 17.90 3.42 10.95
CA GLU A 145 16.75 3.92 10.18
C GLU A 145 16.29 2.85 9.18
N GLY A 146 14.98 2.58 9.08
CA GLY A 146 14.40 1.59 8.16
C GLY A 146 13.94 0.26 8.78
N LYS A 147 14.08 0.10 10.10
CA LYS A 147 13.64 -1.10 10.83
C LYS A 147 12.12 -1.18 10.94
N LYS A 148 11.50 -2.25 10.40
CA LYS A 148 10.04 -2.48 10.47
C LYS A 148 9.57 -3.49 11.51
N SER A 149 10.34 -4.54 11.75
CA SER A 149 9.83 -5.76 12.37
C SER A 149 10.24 -5.97 13.83
N VAL A 150 11.15 -5.14 14.37
CA VAL A 150 11.70 -5.34 15.73
C VAL A 150 11.90 -4.01 16.47
N LEU A 151 11.00 -3.03 16.33
CA LEU A 151 11.18 -1.74 17.02
C LEU A 151 11.22 -1.92 18.54
N ASP A 152 12.19 -1.27 19.20
CA ASP A 152 12.17 -1.18 20.66
C ASP A 152 11.19 -0.08 21.13
N ALA A 153 10.84 -0.10 22.42
CA ALA A 153 9.83 0.82 22.96
C ALA A 153 10.23 2.31 22.81
N ARG A 154 11.53 2.62 22.83
CA ARG A 154 12.04 3.99 22.65
C ARG A 154 11.95 4.40 21.18
N GLU A 155 12.28 3.51 20.26
CA GLU A 155 12.11 3.71 18.82
C GLU A 155 10.62 3.95 18.50
N VAL A 156 9.70 3.13 19.01
CA VAL A 156 8.25 3.31 18.84
C VAL A 156 7.77 4.67 19.38
N HIS A 157 8.19 5.05 20.59
CA HIS A 157 7.83 6.33 21.19
C HIS A 157 8.39 7.53 20.41
N THR A 158 9.64 7.42 19.96
CA THR A 158 10.30 8.48 19.18
C THR A 158 9.66 8.64 17.80
N THR A 159 9.39 7.54 17.11
CA THR A 159 8.70 7.55 15.82
C THR A 159 7.29 8.13 15.96
N HIS A 160 6.56 7.80 17.03
CA HIS A 160 5.26 8.40 17.36
C HIS A 160 5.35 9.93 17.48
N ASP A 161 6.28 10.44 18.29
CA ASP A 161 6.46 11.89 18.49
C ASP A 161 6.87 12.63 17.20
N LEU A 162 7.70 12.01 16.37
CA LEU A 162 8.11 12.56 15.07
C LEU A 162 6.97 12.55 14.04
N HIS A 163 6.14 11.50 14.03
CA HIS A 163 5.04 11.34 13.06
C HIS A 163 3.85 12.26 13.38
N LEU A 164 3.63 12.63 14.64
CA LEU A 164 2.65 13.64 15.02
C LEU A 164 3.05 15.07 14.62
N ARG A 165 4.32 15.29 14.24
CA ARG A 165 4.90 16.63 14.03
C ARG A 165 5.38 16.90 12.61
N LYS A 166 5.44 15.90 11.71
CA LYS A 166 6.09 16.00 10.39
C LYS A 166 5.29 16.70 9.28
N THR A 167 4.35 17.56 9.63
CA THR A 167 3.99 18.69 8.78
C THR A 167 4.02 19.91 9.66
N ASN A 168 4.74 20.96 9.25
CA ASN A 168 4.69 22.29 9.84
C ASN A 168 3.26 22.58 10.30
N ALA A 169 3.01 22.33 11.59
CA ALA A 169 1.75 22.68 12.20
C ALA A 169 1.74 24.20 12.05
N LEU A 170 0.81 24.71 11.23
CA LEU A 170 0.39 26.10 11.35
C LEU A 170 0.27 26.35 12.85
N THR A 171 0.79 27.48 13.33
CA THR A 171 1.12 27.73 14.74
C THR A 171 -0.04 27.52 15.74
N ASN A 172 -1.24 27.18 15.26
CA ASN A 172 -2.46 26.87 16.00
C ASN A 172 -3.22 25.59 15.53
N SER A 173 -2.63 24.68 14.74
CA SER A 173 -3.28 23.40 14.39
C SER A 173 -2.87 22.31 15.37
N LEU A 174 -3.86 21.64 15.99
CA LEU A 174 -3.66 20.31 16.58
C LEU A 174 -2.92 19.44 15.55
N GLY A 175 -1.83 18.79 15.97
CA GLY A 175 -0.91 18.07 15.09
C GLY A 175 -1.66 17.25 14.03
N LYS A 176 -1.37 17.51 12.75
CA LYS A 176 -1.94 16.73 11.65
C LYS A 176 -1.36 15.33 11.69
N LEU A 177 -2.17 14.33 11.32
CA LEU A 177 -1.68 12.96 11.18
C LEU A 177 -0.61 12.92 10.09
N ASN A 178 0.31 11.97 10.19
CA ASN A 178 1.26 11.74 9.11
C ASN A 178 0.49 11.40 7.82
N PRO A 179 0.76 12.08 6.69
CA PRO A 179 0.10 11.82 5.41
C PRO A 179 0.13 10.35 4.96
N ARG A 180 1.12 9.56 5.38
CA ARG A 180 1.19 8.10 5.09
C ARG A 180 0.18 7.31 5.91
N SER A 181 0.10 7.58 7.21
CA SER A 181 -0.91 6.97 8.08
C SER A 181 -2.33 7.32 7.63
N GLU A 182 -2.54 8.57 7.20
CA GLU A 182 -3.82 9.00 6.61
C GLU A 182 -4.16 8.19 5.36
N GLN A 183 -3.21 8.00 4.43
CA GLN A 183 -3.44 7.24 3.20
C GLN A 183 -3.79 5.78 3.45
N VAL A 184 -3.12 5.10 4.39
CA VAL A 184 -3.45 3.71 4.76
C VAL A 184 -4.83 3.62 5.38
N ILE A 185 -5.20 4.58 6.24
CA ILE A 185 -6.54 4.65 6.84
C ILE A 185 -7.61 4.90 5.78
N LEU A 186 -7.39 5.87 4.88
CA LEU A 186 -8.33 6.19 3.80
C LEU A 186 -8.51 5.02 2.83
N LEU A 187 -7.43 4.30 2.52
CA LEU A 187 -7.50 3.08 1.71
C LEU A 187 -8.35 2.00 2.40
N ARG A 188 -8.18 1.81 3.72
CA ARG A 188 -9.04 0.88 4.47
C ARG A 188 -10.50 1.28 4.39
N GLU A 189 -10.80 2.55 4.66
CA GLU A 189 -12.18 3.05 4.66
C GLU A 189 -12.80 3.00 3.27
N SER A 190 -12.03 3.25 2.19
CA SER A 190 -12.52 3.11 0.82
C SER A 190 -12.91 1.66 0.51
N MET A 191 -12.10 0.67 0.94
CA MET A 191 -12.44 -0.76 0.79
C MET A 191 -13.71 -1.15 1.56
N LYS A 192 -13.88 -0.64 2.80
CA LYS A 192 -15.10 -0.89 3.61
C LYS A 192 -16.34 -0.31 2.95
N LYS A 193 -16.21 0.87 2.35
CA LYS A 193 -17.31 1.54 1.66
C LYS A 193 -17.63 0.82 0.35
N TRP A 194 -16.62 0.55 -0.45
CA TRP A 194 -16.72 -0.18 -1.72
C TRP A 194 -17.49 -1.49 -1.58
N VAL A 195 -17.12 -2.35 -0.62
CA VAL A 195 -17.79 -3.66 -0.48
C VAL A 195 -19.29 -3.52 -0.16
N LYS A 196 -19.68 -2.49 0.59
CA LYS A 196 -21.10 -2.20 0.87
C LYS A 196 -21.80 -1.67 -0.38
N ASP A 197 -21.18 -0.73 -1.08
CA ASP A 197 -21.76 -0.06 -2.23
C ASP A 197 -21.93 -1.02 -3.43
N VAL A 198 -20.98 -1.93 -3.64
CA VAL A 198 -21.05 -3.03 -4.62
C VAL A 198 -22.24 -3.94 -4.36
N PHE A 199 -22.47 -4.32 -3.11
CA PHE A 199 -23.61 -5.16 -2.72
C PHE A 199 -24.91 -4.38 -2.48
N GLY A 200 -24.90 -3.05 -2.70
CA GLY A 200 -26.05 -2.18 -2.49
C GLY A 200 -26.54 -2.15 -1.05
N ILE A 201 -25.65 -2.34 -0.07
CA ILE A 201 -25.95 -2.34 1.36
C ILE A 201 -25.80 -0.92 1.89
N ASN A 202 -26.88 -0.30 2.34
CA ASN A 202 -26.81 0.99 3.04
C ASN A 202 -26.47 0.75 4.53
N TYR A 203 -27.36 0.04 5.21
CA TYR A 203 -27.17 -0.43 6.59
C TYR A 203 -28.07 -1.63 6.87
N VAL A 204 -27.82 -2.30 7.99
CA VAL A 204 -28.62 -3.42 8.47
C VAL A 204 -29.13 -3.08 9.86
N THR A 205 -30.40 -3.37 10.12
CA THR A 205 -30.99 -3.27 11.46
C THR A 205 -31.44 -4.64 11.95
N ASP A 206 -31.52 -4.82 13.26
CA ASP A 206 -32.32 -5.90 13.82
C ASP A 206 -33.83 -5.57 13.69
N LEU A 207 -34.69 -6.53 14.04
CA LEU A 207 -36.14 -6.34 14.05
C LEU A 207 -36.62 -5.32 15.08
N GLN A 208 -35.77 -4.95 16.05
CA GLN A 208 -36.03 -3.93 17.07
C GLN A 208 -35.59 -2.52 16.60
N GLY A 209 -34.97 -2.41 15.42
CA GLY A 209 -34.52 -1.15 14.83
C GLY A 209 -33.11 -0.72 15.22
N ASN A 210 -32.34 -1.54 15.95
CA ASN A 210 -30.95 -1.24 16.28
C ASN A 210 -30.04 -1.54 15.08
N VAL A 211 -29.05 -0.68 14.85
CA VAL A 211 -28.08 -0.88 13.77
C VAL A 211 -27.16 -2.05 14.09
N VAL A 212 -27.09 -3.02 13.18
CA VAL A 212 -26.15 -4.14 13.26
C VAL A 212 -24.87 -3.74 12.53
N LYS A 213 -23.75 -3.75 13.26
CA LYS A 213 -22.43 -3.47 12.67
C LYS A 213 -22.03 -4.61 11.73
N LEU A 214 -21.73 -4.25 10.48
CA LEU A 214 -21.16 -5.17 9.49
C LEU A 214 -19.65 -4.95 9.41
N GLU A 215 -18.87 -5.98 9.73
CA GLU A 215 -17.43 -6.00 9.50
C GLU A 215 -17.16 -6.27 8.02
N ALA A 216 -16.27 -5.48 7.39
CA ALA A 216 -15.99 -5.62 5.96
C ALA A 216 -15.35 -6.97 5.62
N GLU A 217 -14.56 -7.52 6.54
CA GLU A 217 -13.97 -8.86 6.47
C GLU A 217 -15.02 -9.94 6.17
N LEU A 218 -16.20 -9.82 6.80
CA LEU A 218 -17.32 -10.73 6.58
C LEU A 218 -17.95 -10.50 5.20
N LEU A 219 -18.10 -9.24 4.80
CA LEU A 219 -18.68 -8.88 3.51
C LEU A 219 -17.82 -9.32 2.32
N PHE A 220 -16.49 -9.35 2.47
CA PHE A 220 -15.62 -9.91 1.43
C PHE A 220 -15.92 -11.40 1.14
N ASN A 221 -16.52 -12.14 2.08
CA ASN A 221 -16.92 -13.53 1.82
C ASN A 221 -18.04 -13.66 0.78
N LEU A 222 -18.73 -12.57 0.43
CA LEU A 222 -19.74 -12.55 -0.63
C LEU A 222 -19.13 -12.62 -2.04
N ILE A 223 -17.86 -12.24 -2.21
CA ILE A 223 -17.16 -12.13 -3.51
C ILE A 223 -17.01 -13.50 -4.19
N ASP A 224 -16.76 -14.56 -3.42
CA ASP A 224 -16.56 -15.94 -3.92
C ASP A 224 -17.63 -16.91 -3.40
N SER A 225 -18.84 -16.42 -3.12
CA SER A 225 -19.93 -17.31 -2.73
C SER A 225 -20.17 -18.32 -3.87
N ARG A 226 -19.89 -19.60 -3.61
CA ARG A 226 -19.76 -20.70 -4.60
C ARG A 226 -20.99 -20.96 -5.47
N GLN A 227 -22.05 -20.19 -5.30
CA GLN A 227 -23.34 -20.42 -5.91
C GLN A 227 -23.58 -19.61 -7.18
N GLN A 228 -22.84 -18.53 -7.49
CA GLN A 228 -23.30 -17.62 -8.56
C GLN A 228 -22.16 -16.99 -9.38
N SER A 229 -22.39 -16.92 -10.71
CA SER A 229 -21.48 -16.40 -11.74
C SER A 229 -21.31 -14.87 -11.69
N ASN A 230 -20.95 -14.32 -10.54
CA ASN A 230 -20.55 -12.93 -10.39
C ASN A 230 -19.13 -12.73 -10.94
N SER A 231 -18.84 -11.56 -11.49
CA SER A 231 -17.51 -11.21 -12.00
C SER A 231 -16.93 -10.08 -11.17
N PHE A 232 -15.75 -10.32 -10.60
CA PHE A 232 -14.95 -9.34 -9.88
C PHE A 232 -13.57 -9.25 -10.54
N PRO A 233 -12.94 -8.07 -10.57
CA PRO A 233 -11.63 -7.90 -11.22
C PRO A 233 -10.46 -8.43 -10.39
N LEU A 234 -10.67 -8.68 -9.10
CA LEU A 234 -9.68 -9.26 -8.19
C LEU A 234 -10.33 -10.37 -7.36
N SER A 235 -9.52 -11.36 -6.97
CA SER A 235 -9.96 -12.39 -6.03
C SER A 235 -10.20 -11.82 -4.63
N LYS A 236 -11.11 -12.47 -3.90
CA LYS A 236 -11.34 -12.18 -2.48
C LYS A 236 -10.06 -12.22 -1.65
N ASP A 237 -9.19 -13.20 -1.91
CA ASP A 237 -7.96 -13.40 -1.14
C ASP A 237 -7.02 -12.19 -1.25
N PHE A 238 -6.91 -11.58 -2.43
CA PHE A 238 -6.13 -10.34 -2.60
C PHE A 238 -6.71 -9.18 -1.81
N ILE A 239 -8.03 -8.99 -1.90
CA ILE A 239 -8.72 -7.91 -1.20
C ILE A 239 -8.55 -8.08 0.31
N GLN A 240 -8.74 -9.29 0.83
CA GLN A 240 -8.57 -9.59 2.25
C GLN A 240 -7.12 -9.41 2.70
N LEU A 241 -6.12 -9.76 1.88
CA LEU A 241 -4.72 -9.60 2.20
C LEU A 241 -4.34 -8.11 2.36
N VAL A 242 -4.69 -7.28 1.37
CA VAL A 242 -4.41 -5.84 1.43
C VAL A 242 -5.19 -5.20 2.59
N TYR A 243 -6.46 -5.57 2.76
CA TYR A 243 -7.27 -5.06 3.85
C TYR A 243 -6.70 -5.46 5.22
N ALA A 244 -6.20 -6.69 5.38
CA ALA A 244 -5.54 -7.13 6.61
C ALA A 244 -4.28 -6.30 6.90
N TRP A 245 -3.47 -6.00 5.87
CA TRP A 245 -2.29 -5.13 5.99
C TRP A 245 -2.64 -3.70 6.45
N THR A 246 -3.82 -3.16 6.09
CA THR A 246 -4.29 -1.84 6.61
C THR A 246 -4.80 -1.86 8.06
N THR A 247 -4.87 -3.04 8.69
CA THR A 247 -5.45 -3.21 10.04
C THR A 247 -4.61 -2.49 11.10
N PRO A 248 -5.22 -1.92 12.16
CA PRO A 248 -4.50 -1.31 13.26
C PRO A 248 -3.78 -2.34 14.10
N ASP A 249 -2.64 -2.84 13.62
CA ASP A 249 -1.54 -2.97 14.54
C ASP A 249 -0.85 -1.60 14.58
N LEU A 250 -0.94 -0.92 15.72
CA LEU A 250 -0.39 0.43 15.92
C LEU A 250 1.12 0.49 15.59
N GLN A 251 1.83 -0.64 15.70
CA GLN A 251 3.23 -0.75 15.31
C GLN A 251 3.43 -0.84 13.78
N ALA A 252 2.54 -1.53 13.06
CA ALA A 252 2.63 -1.72 11.60
C ALA A 252 2.19 -0.49 10.80
N ARG A 253 1.18 0.25 11.30
CA ARG A 253 0.62 1.45 10.64
C ARG A 253 1.58 2.63 10.53
N ILE A 254 2.57 2.69 11.43
CA ILE A 254 3.54 3.80 11.50
C ILE A 254 4.64 3.63 10.44
N LEU A 255 4.80 2.43 9.87
CA LEU A 255 5.99 2.11 9.08
C LEU A 255 5.73 1.80 7.61
N ALA A 256 4.47 1.68 7.15
CA ALA A 256 4.17 1.37 5.74
C ALA A 256 5.01 2.22 4.78
N TYR A 257 5.71 1.56 3.85
CA TYR A 257 6.52 2.27 2.87
C TYR A 257 5.60 2.92 1.85
N THR A 258 5.99 4.08 1.33
CA THR A 258 5.23 4.79 0.32
C THR A 258 5.03 3.91 -0.92
N TRP A 259 6.03 3.09 -1.31
CA TRP A 259 5.85 2.16 -2.42
C TRP A 259 4.86 1.02 -2.14
N GLU A 260 4.70 0.57 -0.88
CA GLU A 260 3.68 -0.43 -0.51
C GLU A 260 2.28 0.16 -0.68
N ILE A 261 2.11 1.44 -0.30
CA ILE A 261 0.86 2.19 -0.46
C ILE A 261 0.54 2.36 -1.96
N GLU A 262 1.50 2.79 -2.77
CA GLU A 262 1.30 2.96 -4.21
C GLU A 262 1.04 1.62 -4.92
N TRP A 263 1.73 0.56 -4.49
CA TRP A 263 1.44 -0.79 -4.98
C TRP A 263 0.01 -1.22 -4.64
N ALA A 264 -0.43 -1.01 -3.39
CA ALA A 264 -1.80 -1.31 -2.98
C ALA A 264 -2.83 -0.55 -3.82
N LYS A 265 -2.59 0.74 -4.09
CA LYS A 265 -3.45 1.56 -4.97
C LYS A 265 -3.52 1.00 -6.38
N LYS A 266 -2.36 0.68 -6.99
CA LYS A 266 -2.28 0.08 -8.33
C LYS A 266 -3.11 -1.20 -8.40
N ILE A 267 -2.92 -2.11 -7.44
CA ILE A 267 -3.61 -3.41 -7.45
C ILE A 267 -5.11 -3.24 -7.23
N LEU A 268 -5.53 -2.38 -6.29
CA LEU A 268 -6.95 -2.20 -5.95
C LEU A 268 -7.70 -1.30 -6.94
N GLN A 269 -7.01 -0.54 -7.79
CA GLN A 269 -7.62 0.39 -8.75
C GLN A 269 -8.78 -0.21 -9.56
N PRO A 270 -8.70 -1.46 -10.08
CA PRO A 270 -9.79 -2.06 -10.85
C PRO A 270 -11.10 -2.21 -10.08
N LEU A 271 -11.06 -2.28 -8.73
CA LEU A 271 -12.27 -2.38 -7.89
C LEU A 271 -13.10 -1.10 -7.94
N PHE A 272 -12.46 0.04 -8.12
CA PHE A 272 -13.11 1.36 -8.09
C PHE A 272 -13.61 1.80 -9.47
N ASP A 273 -13.59 0.89 -10.46
CA ASP A 273 -14.29 1.06 -11.73
C ASP A 273 -15.53 0.15 -11.74
N PRO A 274 -16.74 0.74 -11.63
CA PRO A 274 -18.02 0.03 -11.71
C PRO A 274 -18.14 -0.93 -12.90
N GLN A 275 -17.49 -0.63 -14.04
CA GLN A 275 -17.59 -1.44 -15.25
C GLN A 275 -16.96 -2.82 -15.11
N ASN A 276 -16.04 -2.98 -14.16
CA ASN A 276 -15.32 -4.22 -13.92
C ASN A 276 -16.09 -5.19 -13.00
N ILE A 277 -17.21 -4.77 -12.43
CA ILE A 277 -17.94 -5.55 -11.43
C ILE A 277 -19.33 -5.87 -11.96
N GLN A 278 -19.62 -7.16 -12.11
CA GLN A 278 -20.92 -7.65 -12.55
C GLN A 278 -21.52 -8.58 -11.49
N ILE A 279 -22.71 -8.24 -11.03
CA ILE A 279 -23.45 -9.02 -10.04
C ILE A 279 -24.76 -9.51 -10.66
N LYS A 280 -25.07 -10.79 -10.47
CA LYS A 280 -26.33 -11.35 -10.95
C LYS A 280 -27.53 -10.75 -10.22
N VAL A 281 -28.63 -10.45 -10.90
CA VAL A 281 -29.85 -9.89 -10.26
C VAL A 281 -30.36 -10.85 -9.17
N GLU A 282 -30.38 -12.14 -9.44
CA GLU A 282 -30.72 -13.19 -8.45
C GLU A 282 -29.79 -13.18 -7.22
N PHE A 283 -28.50 -12.86 -7.41
CA PHE A 283 -27.56 -12.69 -6.30
C PHE A 283 -27.97 -11.50 -5.47
N TYR A 284 -28.14 -10.37 -6.16
CA TYR A 284 -28.41 -9.09 -5.58
C TYR A 284 -29.68 -9.14 -4.73
N ASP A 285 -30.75 -9.75 -5.23
CA ASP A 285 -32.03 -9.91 -4.53
C ASP A 285 -31.89 -10.78 -3.28
N ASN A 286 -31.02 -11.80 -3.30
CA ASN A 286 -30.78 -12.71 -2.19
C ASN A 286 -29.78 -12.23 -1.12
N ILE A 287 -29.16 -11.05 -1.26
CA ILE A 287 -28.14 -10.57 -0.30
C ILE A 287 -28.63 -10.56 1.14
N GLN A 288 -29.90 -10.26 1.42
CA GLN A 288 -30.40 -10.30 2.80
C GLN A 288 -30.27 -11.72 3.40
N GLN A 289 -30.61 -12.75 2.64
CA GLN A 289 -30.50 -14.13 3.09
C GLN A 289 -29.03 -14.53 3.29
N LEU A 290 -28.15 -14.14 2.37
CA LEU A 290 -26.72 -14.36 2.51
C LEU A 290 -26.14 -13.65 3.75
N LEU A 291 -26.61 -12.44 4.06
CA LEU A 291 -26.23 -11.73 5.28
C LEU A 291 -26.74 -12.44 6.54
N LYS A 292 -27.94 -13.02 6.52
CA LYS A 292 -28.46 -13.84 7.63
C LYS A 292 -27.55 -15.03 7.92
N GLU A 293 -27.14 -15.73 6.85
CA GLU A 293 -26.24 -16.88 6.93
C GLU A 293 -24.84 -16.47 7.42
N LEU A 294 -24.27 -15.40 6.87
CA LEU A 294 -22.94 -14.90 7.27
C LEU A 294 -22.91 -14.40 8.72
N LEU A 295 -23.97 -13.72 9.17
CA LEU A 295 -24.07 -13.21 10.53
C LEU A 295 -24.60 -14.25 11.52
N GLN A 296 -25.08 -15.40 11.05
CA GLN A 296 -25.78 -16.42 11.84
C GLN A 296 -26.95 -15.83 12.64
N ARG A 297 -27.74 -14.97 11.97
CA ARG A 297 -28.85 -14.21 12.57
C ARG A 297 -30.03 -14.13 11.62
N ASP A 298 -31.20 -14.55 12.08
CA ASP A 298 -32.44 -14.48 11.28
C ASP A 298 -33.21 -13.17 11.46
N ASP A 299 -32.88 -12.42 12.50
CA ASP A 299 -33.58 -11.22 12.99
C ASP A 299 -33.08 -9.91 12.37
N ILE A 300 -32.54 -9.96 11.15
CA ILE A 300 -32.00 -8.78 10.46
C ILE A 300 -32.86 -8.33 9.29
N LEU A 301 -32.85 -7.02 9.05
CA LEU A 301 -33.46 -6.34 7.92
C LEU A 301 -32.40 -5.53 7.16
N LEU A 302 -32.29 -5.76 5.86
CA LEU A 302 -31.35 -5.08 4.97
C LEU A 302 -31.99 -3.83 4.36
N HIS A 303 -31.35 -2.67 4.57
CA HIS A 303 -31.73 -1.42 3.93
C HIS A 303 -30.80 -1.17 2.74
N ARG A 304 -31.38 -1.02 1.55
CA ARG A 304 -30.63 -0.97 0.28
C ARG A 304 -30.27 0.45 -0.14
N ILE A 305 -29.16 0.56 -0.86
CA ILE A 305 -28.85 1.72 -1.69
C ILE A 305 -29.71 1.65 -2.97
N ARG A 306 -30.16 2.80 -3.48
CA ARG A 306 -31.02 2.85 -4.67
C ARG A 306 -30.35 2.33 -5.95
N LYS A 307 -29.04 2.52 -6.05
CA LYS A 307 -28.21 2.10 -7.18
C LYS A 307 -26.89 1.57 -6.62
N PRO A 308 -26.64 0.25 -6.64
CA PRO A 308 -25.33 -0.29 -6.27
C PRO A 308 -24.27 0.18 -7.26
N GLU A 309 -23.00 0.15 -6.85
CA GLU A 309 -21.87 0.43 -7.75
C GLU A 309 -21.66 -0.69 -8.77
N ALA A 310 -22.04 -1.93 -8.46
CA ALA A 310 -21.93 -3.04 -9.41
C ALA A 310 -22.96 -2.94 -10.55
N ILE A 311 -22.57 -3.39 -11.74
CA ILE A 311 -23.50 -3.61 -12.84
C ILE A 311 -24.34 -4.84 -12.53
N LEU A 312 -25.65 -4.65 -12.45
CA LEU A 312 -26.59 -5.76 -12.29
C LEU A 312 -26.84 -6.41 -13.65
N VAL A 313 -26.53 -7.71 -13.74
CA VAL A 313 -26.73 -8.54 -14.93
C VAL A 313 -27.73 -9.63 -14.60
N GLY A 314 -28.74 -9.88 -15.42
CA GLY A 314 -29.82 -10.80 -15.05
C GLY A 314 -30.57 -11.25 -16.27
#